data_AF-A0A946TIW8-F1
#
_entry.id   AF-A0A946TIW8-F1
#
_cell.length_a   1.000
_cell.length_b   1.000
_cell.length_c   1.000
_cell.angle_alpha   90.00
_cell.angle_beta   90.00
_cell.angle_gamma   90.00
#
_symmetry.space_group_name_H-M   'P 1'
#
loop_
_entity.id
_entity.type
_entity.pdbx_description
1 polymer ?
#
loop_
_entity_poly.entity_id
_entity_poly.type
_entity_poly.pdbx_seq_one_letter_code
_entity_poly.pdbx_strand_id
1 'polypeptide(L)' 'MAKEKEITLKIVSAEGHTEFQGTGAEALAELQEQCTNNSKWAYVDGRQVNPDTVGIEDLLNAEDITLANTLIGG' A
#
# COMPACT_ATOMS: atom_id res chain seq x y z
N MET A 1 18.70 -11.86 -15.80
CA MET A 1 18.35 -11.56 -14.40
C MET A 1 17.10 -10.72 -14.45
N ALA A 2 15.93 -11.31 -14.18
CA ALA A 2 14.71 -10.53 -14.06
C ALA A 2 14.89 -9.66 -12.82
N LYS A 3 14.92 -8.33 -12.96
CA LYS A 3 14.83 -7.46 -11.80
C LYS A 3 13.46 -7.72 -11.20
N GLU A 4 13.41 -8.34 -10.03
CA GLU A 4 12.21 -8.34 -9.21
C GLU A 4 11.79 -6.88 -9.05
N LYS A 5 10.56 -6.58 -9.45
CA LYS A 5 10.06 -5.20 -9.43
C LYS A 5 9.81 -4.87 -7.96
N GLU A 6 10.73 -4.12 -7.36
CA GLU A 6 10.61 -3.65 -5.99
C GLU A 6 9.45 -2.65 -5.93
N ILE A 7 8.51 -2.91 -5.03
CA ILE A 7 7.34 -2.08 -4.79
C ILE A 7 7.61 -1.22 -3.56
N THR A 8 7.36 0.08 -3.68
CA THR A 8 7.44 1.04 -2.58
C THR A 8 6.02 1.40 -2.14
N LEU A 9 5.71 1.16 -0.86
CA LEU A 9 4.47 1.59 -0.22
C LEU A 9 4.73 2.81 0.65
N LYS A 10 3.98 3.90 0.44
CA LYS A 10 4.04 5.09 1.30
C LYS A 10 2.99 5.01 2.39
N ILE A 11 3.39 4.65 3.59
CA ILE A 11 2.53 4.55 4.77
C ILE A 11 2.47 5.90 5.47
N VAL A 12 1.40 6.66 5.22
CA VAL A 12 1.14 7.95 5.86
C VAL A 12 0.60 7.72 7.27
N SER A 13 1.16 8.44 8.24
CA SER A 13 0.79 8.42 9.65
C SER A 13 0.62 9.85 10.17
N ALA A 14 0.15 10.01 11.41
CA ALA A 14 -0.01 11.33 12.01
C ALA A 14 1.33 12.08 12.20
N GLU A 15 2.43 11.34 12.29
CA GLU A 15 3.78 11.88 12.49
C GLU A 15 4.52 12.16 11.16
N GLY A 16 3.92 11.79 10.01
CA GLY A 16 4.50 11.99 8.68
C GLY A 16 4.19 10.84 7.74
N HIS A 17 5.22 10.25 7.14
CA HIS A 17 5.09 9.03 6.34
C HIS A 17 6.32 8.14 6.53
N THR A 18 6.12 6.84 6.34
CA THR A 18 7.16 5.82 6.30
C THR A 18 7.06 5.12 4.96
N GLU A 19 8.19 4.73 4.39
CA GLU A 19 8.23 4.00 3.13
C GLU A 19 8.64 2.57 3.41
N PHE A 20 7.82 1.62 2.96
CA PHE A 20 8.18 0.21 2.94
C PHE A 20 8.58 -0.19 1.52
N GLN A 21 9.72 -0.86 1.37
CA GLN A 21 10.18 -1.37 0.08
C GLN A 21 10.35 -2.88 0.19
N GLY A 22 9.76 -3.61 -0.76
CA GLY A 22 9.84 -5.06 -0.79
C GLY A 22 9.38 -5.66 -2.11
N THR A 23 9.33 -6.98 -2.17
CA THR A 23 8.73 -7.70 -3.29
C THR A 23 7.21 -7.53 -3.31
N GLY A 24 6.55 -7.86 -4.42
CA GLY A 24 5.10 -7.73 -4.51
C GLY A 24 4.31 -8.57 -3.50
N ALA A 25 4.85 -9.70 -3.06
CA ALA A 25 4.23 -10.50 -2.00
C ALA A 25 4.36 -9.82 -0.62
N GLU A 26 5.54 -9.29 -0.32
CA GLU A 26 5.79 -8.55 0.93
C GLU A 26 4.97 -7.25 0.97
N ALA A 27 4.93 -6.51 -0.14
CA ALA A 27 4.14 -5.30 -0.26
C ALA A 27 2.63 -5.57 -0.10
N LEU A 28 2.12 -6.67 -0.68
CA LEU A 28 0.72 -7.04 -0.49
C LEU A 28 0.41 -7.39 0.97
N ALA A 29 1.29 -8.16 1.63
CA ALA A 29 1.13 -8.53 3.02
C ALA A 29 1.15 -7.29 3.94
N GLU A 30 2.12 -6.40 3.75
CA GLU A 30 2.22 -5.14 4.49
C GLU A 30 0.98 -4.26 4.25
N LEU A 31 0.55 -4.10 3.01
CA LEU A 31 -0.66 -3.35 2.68
C LEU A 31 -1.89 -3.89 3.42
N GLN A 32 -2.09 -5.21 3.39
CA GLN A 32 -3.22 -5.86 4.07
C GLN A 32 -3.14 -5.71 5.59
N GLU A 33 -1.94 -5.84 6.17
CA GLU A 33 -1.70 -5.63 7.59
C GLU A 33 -2.02 -4.19 8.01
N GLN A 34 -1.56 -3.20 7.24
CA GLN A 34 -1.81 -1.79 7.49
C GLN A 34 -3.29 -1.43 7.35
N CYS A 35 -3.98 -1.95 6.34
CA CYS A 35 -5.41 -1.72 6.18
C CYS A 35 -6.25 -2.37 7.29
N THR A 36 -5.90 -3.59 7.70
CA THR A 36 -6.69 -4.37 8.67
C THR A 36 -6.41 -3.93 10.11
N ASN A 37 -5.15 -3.84 10.52
CA ASN A 37 -4.77 -3.56 11.90
C ASN A 37 -4.66 -2.06 12.20
N ASN A 38 -4.28 -1.26 11.21
CA ASN A 38 -4.06 0.18 11.39
C ASN A 38 -5.17 1.05 10.78
N SER A 39 -6.26 0.44 10.30
CA SER A 39 -7.42 1.14 9.71
C SER A 39 -7.01 2.16 8.65
N LYS A 40 -6.08 1.77 7.78
CA LYS A 40 -5.60 2.59 6.66
C LYS A 40 -6.36 2.27 5.37
N TRP A 41 -6.42 3.25 4.48
CA TRP A 41 -6.89 3.10 3.11
C TRP A 41 -5.72 2.99 2.15
N ALA A 42 -5.74 1.96 1.33
CA ALA A 42 -4.80 1.76 0.25
C ALA A 42 -5.22 2.56 -0.99
N TYR A 43 -4.29 3.33 -1.53
CA TYR A 43 -4.42 4.05 -2.78
C TYR A 43 -3.38 3.53 -3.76
N VAL A 44 -3.82 3.09 -4.93
CA VAL A 44 -2.99 2.64 -6.04
C VAL A 44 -3.24 3.59 -7.21
N ASP A 45 -2.20 4.27 -7.68
CA ASP A 45 -2.28 5.34 -8.69
C ASP A 45 -3.34 6.41 -8.36
N GLY A 46 -3.42 6.77 -7.07
CA GLY A 46 -4.38 7.75 -6.56
C GLY A 46 -5.83 7.25 -6.49
N ARG A 47 -6.09 5.96 -6.77
CA ARG A 47 -7.42 5.35 -6.61
C ARG A 47 -7.45 4.50 -5.36
N GLN A 48 -8.47 4.70 -4.53
CA GLN A 48 -8.68 3.84 -3.37
C GLN A 48 -9.00 2.42 -3.86
N VAL A 49 -8.22 1.43 -3.40
CA VAL A 49 -8.45 0.02 -3.68
C VAL A 49 -8.86 -0.70 -2.40
N ASN A 50 -9.57 -1.81 -2.57
CA ASN A 50 -9.91 -2.66 -1.44
C ASN A 50 -8.76 -3.66 -1.16
N PRO A 51 -8.17 -3.70 0.05
CA PRO A 51 -7.10 -4.63 0.42
C PRO A 51 -7.44 -6.11 0.23
N ASP A 52 -8.73 -6.48 0.28
CA ASP A 52 -9.19 -7.86 0.06
C ASP A 52 -9.23 -8.26 -1.41
N THR A 53 -9.30 -7.29 -2.33
CA THR A 53 -9.41 -7.55 -3.78
C THR A 53 -8.18 -7.16 -4.56
N VAL A 54 -7.29 -6.36 -3.97
CA VAL A 54 -6.03 -5.97 -4.61
C VAL A 54 -5.10 -7.17 -4.70
N GLY A 55 -4.54 -7.39 -5.89
CA GLY A 55 -3.60 -8.47 -6.16
C GLY A 55 -2.18 -7.96 -6.30
N ILE A 56 -1.22 -8.89 -6.28
CA ILE A 56 0.20 -8.57 -6.51
C ILE A 56 0.39 -7.88 -7.87
N GLU A 57 -0.35 -8.30 -8.90
CA GLU A 57 -0.27 -7.70 -10.23
C GLU A 57 -0.72 -6.24 -10.25
N ASP A 58 -1.69 -5.87 -9.43
CA ASP A 58 -2.17 -4.48 -9.33
C ASP A 58 -1.04 -3.59 -8.75
N LEU A 59 -0.40 -4.07 -7.68
CA LEU A 59 0.75 -3.39 -7.06
C LEU A 59 1.97 -3.35 -7.97
N LEU A 60 2.21 -4.41 -8.75
CA LEU A 60 3.32 -4.45 -9.70
C LEU A 60 3.12 -3.52 -10.88
N ASN A 61 1.88 -3.27 -11.30
CA ASN A 61 1.58 -2.35 -12.40
C ASN A 61 1.42 -0.91 -11.94
N ALA A 62 1.26 -0.68 -10.64
CA ALA A 62 1.16 0.64 -10.05
C ALA A 62 2.43 1.48 -10.22
N GLU A 63 2.26 2.79 -10.45
CA GLU A 63 3.37 3.75 -10.39
C GLU A 63 3.52 4.35 -8.98
N ASP A 64 2.40 4.58 -8.28
CA ASP A 64 2.40 5.07 -6.90
C ASP A 64 1.44 4.27 -6.01
N ILE A 65 1.92 3.86 -4.84
CA ILE A 65 1.09 3.18 -3.84
C ILE A 65 1.23 3.92 -2.50
N THR A 66 0.10 4.39 -1.99
CA THR A 66 0.03 5.19 -0.77
C THR A 66 -1.03 4.63 0.18
N LEU A 67 -0.67 4.42 1.44
CA LEU A 67 -1.52 3.96 2.53
C LEU A 67 -1.79 5.14 3.46
N ALA A 68 -2.99 5.69 3.45
CA ALA A 68 -3.34 6.84 4.28
C ALA A 68 -4.27 6.43 5.43
N ASN A 69 -4.20 7.14 6.55
CA ASN A 69 -5.20 6.97 7.62
C ASN A 69 -6.59 7.24 7.06
N THR A 70 -7.57 6.47 7.52
CA THR A 70 -8.98 6.83 7.35
C THR A 70 -9.17 8.27 7.85
N LEU A 71 -9.71 9.14 7.00
CA LEU A 71 -10.15 10.46 7.46
C LEU A 71 -11.29 10.23 8.44
N ILE A 72 -10.97 10.28 9.74
CA ILE A 72 -11.94 10.47 10.81
C ILE A 72 -12.56 11.87 10.65
N GLY A 73 -13.47 11.99 9.69
CA GLY A 73 -14.45 13.06 9.63
C GLY A 73 -15.61 12.68 10.55
N GLY A 74 -15.45 12.98 11.85
CA GLY A 74 -16.51 12.98 12.85
C GLY A 74 -16.72 14.39 13.36
#